data_AF-A0A1Y1RBB1-F1
#
_entry.id   AF-A0A1Y1RBB1-F1
#
_cell.length_a   1.000
_cell.length_b   1.000
_cell.length_c   1.000
_cell.angle_alpha   90.00
_cell.angle_beta   90.00
_cell.angle_gamma   90.00
#
_symmetry.space_group_name_H-M   'P 1'
#
loop_
_entity.id
_entity.type
_entity.pdbx_description
1 polymer ?
#
loop_
_entity_poly.entity_id
_entity_poly.type
_entity_poly.pdbx_seq_one_letter_code
_entity_poly.pdbx_strand_id
1 'polypeptide(L)'
;MTCDAFGKCGSCTLWEYDYESQLRLKTERIREMFNLERFDIVRSQPDHFRTRAEFRIYHENGCITYAMHPLEGRGLVPIRSCSIVAPKIAEIMPKLIDKISSSSLLKERLFATEFLSSSLGELLVTLIYHKKIDEKWEEEAKKLAEELQIDLIGRSRGIKRIVTKEYIDEALTIEGQTYRYRLYDTGFTQPNTGVNSRMIEWVLAHLGTECSDLLELYCGHGNFTLPLSRRFEHVLATEISKHSIRAAIENARMNGITHIDFVRLSSEELTRALRKERTFNRLEGVDLDRFDFSHVFVDPPRAGLDTKSLAFISRFPHIIYISCNPETLRRDLESLLRGYKIDRFAIFDQFPYTRHLESGVILSKI
;
A
#
# COMPACT_ATOMS: atom_id res chain seq x y z
N MET A 1 20.56 -4.00 -12.91
CA MET A 1 19.55 -5.01 -12.54
C MET A 1 19.98 -6.37 -13.05
N THR A 2 20.03 -7.38 -12.19
CA THR A 2 20.36 -8.78 -12.55
C THR A 2 19.12 -9.64 -12.35
N CYS A 3 18.31 -9.78 -13.40
CA CYS A 3 17.09 -10.60 -13.40
C CYS A 3 16.99 -11.38 -14.71
N ASP A 4 17.11 -12.71 -14.66
CA ASP A 4 17.12 -13.57 -15.85
C ASP A 4 15.78 -13.58 -16.61
N ALA A 5 14.72 -13.11 -15.95
CA ALA A 5 13.38 -12.95 -16.51
C ALA A 5 13.08 -11.52 -16.97
N PHE A 6 14.06 -10.60 -16.94
CA PHE A 6 13.88 -9.23 -17.42
C PHE A 6 13.57 -9.22 -18.93
N GLY A 7 12.57 -8.44 -19.34
CA GLY A 7 12.03 -8.47 -20.71
C GLY A 7 11.14 -9.67 -21.05
N LYS A 8 11.02 -10.67 -20.16
CA LYS A 8 10.12 -11.82 -20.33
C LYS A 8 8.95 -11.79 -19.33
N CYS A 9 9.22 -11.38 -18.11
CA CYS A 9 8.23 -11.28 -17.03
C CYS A 9 7.36 -10.02 -17.20
N GLY A 10 6.04 -10.17 -17.11
CA GLY A 10 5.09 -9.08 -17.24
C GLY A 10 5.07 -8.07 -16.08
N SER A 11 5.91 -8.27 -15.05
CA SER A 11 6.01 -7.35 -13.91
C SER A 11 6.88 -6.12 -14.20
N CYS A 12 7.80 -6.20 -15.16
CA CYS A 12 8.69 -5.11 -15.56
C CYS A 12 8.45 -4.80 -17.05
N THR A 13 7.44 -3.96 -17.33
CA THR A 13 6.98 -3.65 -18.69
C THR A 13 7.82 -2.62 -19.43
N LEU A 14 8.57 -1.77 -18.73
CA LEU A 14 9.46 -0.75 -19.31
C LEU A 14 10.92 -1.21 -19.31
N TRP A 15 11.15 -2.46 -19.69
CA TRP A 15 12.44 -3.13 -19.57
C TRP A 15 13.50 -2.60 -20.57
N GLU A 16 13.07 -2.02 -21.69
CA GLU A 16 13.95 -1.46 -22.73
C GLU A 16 14.59 -0.12 -22.33
N TYR A 17 14.10 0.50 -21.25
CA TYR A 17 14.50 1.83 -20.82
C TYR A 17 15.32 1.75 -19.53
N ASP A 18 16.39 2.54 -19.45
CA ASP A 18 17.03 2.84 -18.16
C ASP A 18 16.08 3.66 -17.26
N TYR A 19 16.43 3.74 -15.96
CA TYR A 19 15.56 4.40 -14.97
C TYR A 19 15.24 5.86 -15.34
N GLU A 20 16.24 6.61 -15.82
CA GLU A 20 16.07 8.00 -16.22
C GLU A 20 15.11 8.15 -17.40
N SER A 21 15.23 7.28 -18.39
CA SER A 21 14.37 7.26 -19.57
C SER A 21 12.93 6.89 -19.21
N GLN A 22 12.74 5.94 -18.29
CA GLN A 22 11.42 5.61 -17.76
C GLN A 22 10.79 6.82 -17.06
N LEU A 23 11.55 7.49 -16.21
CA LEU A 23 11.07 8.65 -15.46
C LEU A 23 10.71 9.81 -16.41
N ARG A 24 11.52 10.06 -17.44
CA ARG A 24 11.20 11.04 -18.49
C ARG A 24 9.88 10.72 -19.19
N LEU A 25 9.69 9.48 -19.65
CA LEU A 25 8.46 9.04 -20.31
C LEU A 25 7.23 9.22 -19.40
N LYS A 26 7.35 8.84 -18.12
CA LYS A 26 6.27 9.03 -17.14
C LYS A 26 5.97 10.51 -16.89
N THR A 27 7.01 11.34 -16.80
CA THR A 27 6.91 12.79 -16.55
C THR A 27 6.26 13.50 -17.74
N GLU A 28 6.67 13.19 -18.97
CA GLU A 28 6.09 13.75 -20.19
C GLU A 28 4.60 13.40 -20.30
N ARG A 29 4.23 12.14 -20.05
CA ARG A 29 2.82 11.72 -20.01
C ARG A 29 1.99 12.55 -19.03
N ILE A 30 2.50 12.83 -17.83
CA ILE A 30 1.78 13.62 -16.82
C ILE A 30 1.70 15.09 -17.21
N ARG A 31 2.79 15.65 -17.74
CA ARG A 31 2.82 17.02 -18.27
C ARG A 31 1.74 17.24 -19.30
N GLU A 32 1.61 16.33 -20.27
CA GLU A 32 0.57 16.37 -21.29
C GLU A 32 -0.83 16.14 -20.71
N MET A 33 -0.98 15.13 -19.86
CA MET A 33 -2.27 14.72 -19.29
C MET A 33 -2.94 15.83 -18.45
N PHE A 34 -2.16 16.58 -17.67
CA PHE A 34 -2.67 17.63 -16.79
C PHE A 34 -2.36 19.05 -17.28
N ASN A 35 -1.68 19.21 -18.41
CA ASN A 35 -1.21 20.48 -18.93
C ASN A 35 -0.41 21.30 -17.89
N LEU A 36 0.53 20.65 -17.20
CA LEU A 36 1.33 21.24 -16.11
C LEU A 36 2.77 21.50 -16.54
N GLU A 37 3.24 22.75 -16.42
CA GLU A 37 4.63 23.09 -16.74
C GLU A 37 5.62 22.55 -15.69
N ARG A 38 5.26 22.61 -14.41
CA ARG A 38 6.12 22.23 -13.27
C ARG A 38 5.33 21.44 -12.24
N PHE A 39 5.97 20.41 -11.70
CA PHE A 39 5.49 19.60 -10.58
C PHE A 39 6.67 18.88 -9.94
N ASP A 40 6.50 18.44 -8.69
CA ASP A 40 7.55 17.74 -7.95
C ASP A 40 7.67 16.29 -8.39
N ILE A 41 8.88 15.75 -8.34
CA ILE A 41 9.17 14.38 -8.77
C ILE A 41 9.86 13.63 -7.63
N VAL A 42 9.15 12.67 -7.04
CA VAL A 42 9.70 11.76 -6.05
C VAL A 42 10.14 10.47 -6.73
N ARG A 43 11.46 10.29 -6.80
CA ARG A 43 12.14 9.18 -7.49
C ARG A 43 12.23 7.96 -6.59
N SER A 44 12.14 6.75 -7.11
CA SER A 44 12.47 5.54 -6.35
C SER A 44 13.94 5.16 -6.48
N GLN A 45 14.38 4.23 -5.63
CA GLN A 45 15.53 3.38 -5.97
C GLN A 45 15.15 2.43 -7.13
N PRO A 46 16.09 2.12 -8.04
CA PRO A 46 15.86 1.24 -9.18
C PRO A 46 15.81 -0.26 -8.81
N ASP A 47 16.20 -0.64 -7.61
CA ASP A 47 16.10 -2.02 -7.14
C ASP A 47 15.69 -2.06 -5.67
N HIS A 48 15.39 -3.27 -5.18
CA HIS A 48 15.12 -3.54 -3.77
C HIS A 48 14.05 -2.69 -3.08
N PHE A 49 13.17 -2.07 -3.86
CA PHE A 49 12.16 -1.16 -3.35
C PHE A 49 10.87 -1.88 -2.93
N ARG A 50 10.60 -3.08 -3.45
CA ARG A 50 9.30 -3.75 -3.34
C ARG A 50 9.20 -4.63 -2.10
N THR A 51 8.51 -4.15 -1.07
CA THR A 51 8.36 -4.83 0.24
C THR A 51 7.27 -5.89 0.27
N ARG A 52 6.36 -5.90 -0.72
CA ARG A 52 5.32 -6.91 -0.86
C ARG A 52 5.32 -7.53 -2.27
N ALA A 53 5.39 -8.85 -2.34
CA ALA A 53 5.41 -9.59 -3.60
C ALA A 53 4.58 -10.87 -3.52
N GLU A 54 3.96 -11.26 -4.63
CA GLU A 54 3.23 -12.51 -4.77
C GLU A 54 3.78 -13.24 -5.99
N PHE A 55 4.05 -14.53 -5.82
CA PHE A 55 4.51 -15.41 -6.89
C PHE A 55 3.61 -16.63 -6.97
N ARG A 56 3.25 -17.02 -8.20
CA ARG A 56 2.64 -18.34 -8.42
C ARG A 56 3.70 -19.42 -8.28
N ILE A 57 3.28 -20.63 -7.98
CA ILE A 57 4.13 -21.82 -7.95
C ILE A 57 3.79 -22.68 -9.17
N TYR A 58 4.80 -22.90 -10.01
CA TYR A 58 4.74 -23.82 -11.14
C TYR A 58 5.33 -25.17 -10.73
N HIS A 59 4.63 -26.25 -11.08
CA HIS A 59 5.02 -27.63 -10.79
C HIS A 59 5.45 -28.30 -12.08
N GLU A 60 6.68 -28.82 -12.12
CA GLU A 60 7.22 -29.51 -13.29
C GLU A 60 8.19 -30.61 -12.87
N ASN A 61 8.00 -31.82 -13.41
CA ASN A 61 8.86 -32.99 -13.16
C ASN A 61 9.12 -33.28 -11.67
N GLY A 62 8.12 -33.04 -10.81
CA GLY A 62 8.22 -33.26 -9.36
C GLY A 62 8.96 -32.16 -8.59
N CYS A 63 9.41 -31.11 -9.27
CA CYS A 63 10.00 -29.89 -8.72
C CYS A 63 9.00 -28.74 -8.75
N ILE A 64 9.25 -27.72 -7.94
CA ILE A 64 8.49 -26.47 -7.94
C ILE A 64 9.41 -25.27 -8.18
N THR A 65 8.88 -24.24 -8.81
CA THR A 65 9.58 -22.96 -9.03
C THR A 65 8.59 -21.82 -8.90
N TYR A 66 9.06 -20.63 -8.51
CA TYR A 66 8.22 -19.43 -8.62
C TYR A 66 7.96 -19.12 -10.09
N ALA A 67 6.84 -18.46 -10.35
CA ALA A 67 6.42 -18.09 -11.67
C ALA A 67 5.61 -16.80 -11.68
N MET A 68 5.77 -16.04 -12.76
CA MET A 68 4.98 -14.85 -13.07
C MET A 68 4.34 -15.00 -14.46
N HIS A 69 3.35 -14.16 -14.74
CA HIS A 69 2.80 -14.07 -16.09
C HIS A 69 3.84 -13.49 -17.05
N PRO A 70 3.88 -13.95 -18.31
CA PRO A 70 4.77 -13.39 -19.32
C PRO A 70 4.34 -11.97 -19.69
N LEU A 71 5.29 -11.20 -20.23
CA LEU A 71 5.04 -9.88 -20.81
C LEU A 71 4.13 -9.98 -22.04
N GLU A 72 4.36 -11.01 -22.86
CA GLU A 72 3.58 -11.31 -24.06
C GLU A 72 3.24 -12.80 -24.14
N GLY A 73 2.09 -13.13 -24.73
CA GLY A 73 1.67 -14.51 -24.94
C GLY A 73 0.94 -15.14 -23.74
N ARG A 74 0.98 -16.47 -23.67
CA ARG A 74 0.31 -17.29 -22.64
C ARG A 74 1.34 -18.14 -21.90
N GLY A 75 0.99 -18.60 -20.70
CA GLY A 75 1.82 -19.50 -19.90
C GLY A 75 2.40 -18.80 -18.67
N LEU A 76 3.55 -19.28 -18.21
CA LEU A 76 4.23 -18.81 -17.02
C LEU A 76 5.73 -18.67 -17.30
N VAL A 77 6.34 -17.65 -16.71
CA VAL A 77 7.78 -17.40 -16.74
C VAL A 77 8.37 -17.83 -15.40
N PRO A 78 9.23 -18.87 -15.36
CA PRO A 78 9.93 -19.26 -14.15
C PRO A 78 10.79 -18.11 -13.60
N ILE A 79 10.69 -17.88 -12.29
CA ILE A 79 11.45 -16.87 -11.56
C ILE A 79 12.34 -17.56 -10.54
N ARG A 80 13.65 -17.34 -10.64
CA ARG A 80 14.62 -17.78 -9.62
C ARG A 80 15.07 -16.64 -8.70
N SER A 81 15.14 -15.43 -9.25
CA SER A 81 15.51 -14.21 -8.55
C SER A 81 14.67 -13.05 -9.06
N CYS A 82 14.52 -12.02 -8.24
CA CYS A 82 13.81 -10.80 -8.59
C CYS A 82 14.55 -9.62 -7.96
N SER A 83 15.14 -8.72 -8.75
CA SER A 83 15.96 -7.64 -8.18
C SER A 83 15.14 -6.51 -7.55
N ILE A 84 13.85 -6.40 -7.90
CA ILE A 84 13.00 -5.31 -7.39
C ILE A 84 12.45 -5.58 -5.99
N VAL A 85 12.39 -6.85 -5.54
CA VAL A 85 11.89 -7.18 -4.21
C VAL A 85 12.90 -6.79 -3.13
N ALA A 86 12.39 -6.47 -1.95
CA ALA A 86 13.20 -6.08 -0.80
C ALA A 86 14.33 -7.09 -0.53
N PRO A 87 15.48 -6.66 0.02
CA PRO A 87 16.66 -7.51 0.15
C PRO A 87 16.39 -8.83 0.86
N LYS A 88 15.59 -8.80 1.94
CA LYS A 88 15.22 -10.00 2.70
C LYS A 88 14.40 -10.99 1.87
N ILE A 89 13.49 -10.50 1.02
CA ILE A 89 12.73 -11.35 0.10
C ILE A 89 13.69 -11.98 -0.93
N ALA A 90 14.56 -11.17 -1.55
CA ALA A 90 15.50 -11.65 -2.55
C ALA A 90 16.46 -12.72 -1.99
N GLU A 91 16.86 -12.58 -0.73
CA GLU A 91 17.70 -13.53 0.00
C GLU A 91 16.98 -14.85 0.30
N ILE A 92 15.73 -14.79 0.77
CA ILE A 92 15.01 -15.95 1.29
C ILE A 92 14.31 -16.75 0.20
N MET A 93 13.78 -16.10 -0.84
CA MET A 93 13.05 -16.76 -1.93
C MET A 93 13.72 -18.05 -2.46
N PRO A 94 14.99 -18.06 -2.89
CA PRO A 94 15.63 -19.27 -3.42
C PRO A 94 15.80 -20.36 -2.35
N LYS A 95 16.15 -19.99 -1.12
CA LYS A 95 16.29 -20.95 0.00
C LYS A 95 14.95 -21.60 0.33
N LEU A 96 13.88 -20.81 0.34
CA LEU A 96 12.53 -21.25 0.66
C LEU A 96 12.01 -22.28 -0.33
N ILE A 97 12.16 -22.03 -1.65
CA ILE A 97 11.62 -22.95 -2.66
C ILE A 97 12.39 -24.28 -2.69
N ASP A 98 13.70 -24.27 -2.45
CA ASP A 98 14.53 -25.48 -2.38
C ASP A 98 14.15 -26.35 -1.17
N LYS A 99 13.89 -25.72 -0.01
CA LYS A 99 13.44 -26.41 1.20
C LYS A 99 12.05 -26.98 1.06
N ILE A 100 11.11 -26.21 0.52
CA ILE A 100 9.75 -26.72 0.23
C ILE A 100 9.83 -27.87 -0.77
N SER A 101 10.67 -27.79 -1.82
CA SER A 101 10.79 -28.84 -2.84
C SER A 101 11.20 -30.21 -2.26
N SER A 102 11.95 -30.17 -1.15
CA SER A 102 12.49 -31.33 -0.43
C SER A 102 11.47 -31.98 0.53
N SER A 103 10.38 -31.29 0.90
CA SER A 103 9.25 -31.86 1.65
C SER A 103 8.12 -32.22 0.69
N SER A 104 7.73 -33.50 0.63
CA SER A 104 6.56 -33.93 -0.14
C SER A 104 5.27 -33.26 0.36
N LEU A 105 5.15 -33.06 1.68
CA LEU A 105 3.97 -32.46 2.30
C LEU A 105 3.87 -30.96 2.05
N LEU A 106 4.96 -30.19 2.18
CA LEU A 106 4.94 -28.74 1.94
C LEU A 106 4.88 -28.40 0.44
N LYS A 107 5.46 -29.24 -0.43
CA LYS A 107 5.42 -29.07 -1.88
C LYS A 107 4.04 -29.31 -2.46
N GLU A 108 3.39 -30.39 -2.04
CA GLU A 108 2.17 -30.87 -2.68
C GLU A 108 1.08 -29.78 -2.74
N ARG A 109 0.57 -29.50 -3.95
CA ARG A 109 -0.54 -28.57 -4.20
C ARG A 109 -0.29 -27.15 -3.68
N LEU A 110 0.96 -26.75 -3.42
CA LEU A 110 1.33 -25.36 -3.19
C LEU A 110 1.03 -24.57 -4.47
N PHE A 111 0.23 -23.52 -4.36
CA PHE A 111 -0.27 -22.75 -5.49
C PHE A 111 0.43 -21.40 -5.66
N ALA A 112 0.66 -20.70 -4.55
CA ALA A 112 1.27 -19.39 -4.54
C ALA A 112 2.02 -19.13 -3.23
N THR A 113 2.90 -18.14 -3.26
CA THR A 113 3.59 -17.61 -2.09
C THR A 113 3.49 -16.10 -2.08
N GLU A 114 3.01 -15.53 -0.98
CA GLU A 114 3.06 -14.08 -0.72
C GLU A 114 4.20 -13.78 0.25
N PHE A 115 4.91 -12.68 0.01
CA PHE A 115 5.98 -12.17 0.86
C PHE A 115 5.62 -10.76 1.31
N LEU A 116 5.82 -10.48 2.59
CA LEU A 116 5.70 -9.16 3.19
C LEU A 116 6.92 -8.91 4.08
N SER A 117 7.76 -7.94 3.72
CA SER A 117 9.01 -7.60 4.40
C SER A 117 8.95 -6.22 5.03
N SER A 118 9.62 -6.04 6.17
CA SER A 118 9.83 -4.71 6.75
C SER A 118 11.25 -4.19 6.54
N SER A 119 11.45 -2.89 6.76
CA SER A 119 12.78 -2.28 6.89
C SER A 119 13.54 -2.72 8.14
N LEU A 120 12.84 -3.29 9.13
CA LEU A 120 13.43 -3.86 10.34
C LEU A 120 14.00 -5.28 10.13
N GLY A 121 13.92 -5.80 8.91
CA GLY A 121 14.43 -7.13 8.56
C GLY A 121 13.46 -8.28 8.87
N GLU A 122 12.24 -7.99 9.29
CA GLU A 122 11.19 -9.01 9.43
C GLU A 122 10.70 -9.46 8.07
N LEU A 123 10.36 -10.75 7.94
CA LEU A 123 9.78 -11.33 6.73
C LEU A 123 8.65 -12.29 7.10
N LEU A 124 7.45 -11.95 6.65
CA LEU A 124 6.28 -12.81 6.72
C LEU A 124 6.01 -13.46 5.36
N VAL A 125 5.95 -14.79 5.37
CA VAL A 125 5.68 -15.61 4.20
C VAL A 125 4.31 -16.28 4.35
N THR A 126 3.45 -16.14 3.35
CA THR A 126 2.19 -16.88 3.28
C THR A 126 2.25 -17.94 2.20
N LEU A 127 2.15 -19.20 2.59
CA LEU A 127 2.06 -20.35 1.69
C LEU A 127 0.60 -20.68 1.39
N ILE A 128 0.21 -20.65 0.11
CA ILE A 128 -1.19 -20.79 -0.31
C ILE A 128 -1.38 -22.12 -1.03
N TYR A 129 -2.34 -22.93 -0.60
CA TYR A 129 -2.53 -24.31 -1.04
C TYR A 129 -3.90 -24.59 -1.67
N HIS A 130 -3.89 -25.48 -2.68
CA HIS A 130 -5.07 -26.17 -3.20
C HIS A 130 -5.25 -27.57 -2.58
N LYS A 131 -4.97 -27.67 -1.28
CA LYS A 131 -5.26 -28.84 -0.45
C LYS A 131 -5.59 -28.39 0.97
N LYS A 132 -6.19 -29.28 1.78
CA LYS A 132 -6.34 -29.04 3.21
C LYS A 132 -4.96 -29.02 3.86
N ILE A 133 -4.76 -28.08 4.78
CA ILE A 133 -3.59 -28.03 5.67
C ILE A 133 -4.03 -28.43 7.08
N ASP A 134 -3.30 -29.36 7.69
CA ASP A 134 -3.58 -29.97 8.98
C ASP A 134 -2.41 -29.77 9.97
N GLU A 135 -2.47 -30.44 11.11
CA GLU A 135 -1.46 -30.35 12.17
C GLU A 135 -0.09 -30.85 11.71
N LYS A 136 -0.03 -31.90 10.87
CA LYS A 136 1.23 -32.40 10.31
C LYS A 136 1.88 -31.38 9.39
N TRP A 137 1.07 -30.71 8.54
CA TRP A 137 1.55 -29.61 7.73
C TRP A 137 2.10 -28.47 8.60
N GLU A 138 1.41 -28.14 9.69
CA GLU A 138 1.83 -27.08 10.61
C GLU A 138 3.17 -27.41 11.30
N GLU A 139 3.38 -28.65 11.74
CA GLU A 139 4.65 -29.10 12.33
C GLU A 139 5.84 -28.98 11.36
N GLU A 140 5.67 -29.36 10.08
CA GLU A 140 6.72 -29.18 9.08
C GLU A 140 6.94 -27.69 8.74
N ALA A 141 5.86 -26.92 8.69
CA ALA A 141 5.93 -25.49 8.43
C ALA A 141 6.63 -24.72 9.56
N LYS A 142 6.48 -25.15 10.83
CA LYS A 142 7.23 -24.61 11.98
C LYS A 142 8.73 -24.81 11.82
N LYS A 143 9.15 -26.04 11.48
CA LYS A 143 10.58 -26.36 11.24
C LYS A 143 11.16 -25.51 10.10
N LEU A 144 10.40 -25.33 9.02
CA LEU A 144 10.81 -24.48 7.90
C LEU A 144 10.97 -23.01 8.33
N ALA A 145 10.02 -22.48 9.10
CA ALA A 145 10.05 -21.11 9.60
C ALA A 145 11.24 -20.86 10.53
N GLU A 146 11.51 -21.79 11.46
CA GLU A 146 12.67 -21.74 12.36
C GLU A 146 14.00 -21.80 11.60
N GLU A 147 14.13 -22.73 10.65
CA GLU A 147 15.36 -22.91 9.87
C GLU A 147 15.70 -21.66 9.02
N LEU A 148 14.69 -21.02 8.43
CA LEU A 148 14.87 -19.83 7.60
C LEU A 148 14.80 -18.51 8.38
N GLN A 149 14.48 -18.56 9.68
CA GLN A 149 14.27 -17.40 10.54
C GLN A 149 13.25 -16.42 9.94
N ILE A 150 12.09 -16.94 9.57
CA ILE A 150 10.98 -16.17 8.98
C ILE A 150 9.70 -16.39 9.75
N ASP A 151 8.76 -15.47 9.57
CA ASP A 151 7.38 -15.67 9.98
C ASP A 151 6.57 -16.35 8.89
N LEU A 152 5.61 -17.19 9.29
CA LEU A 152 4.92 -18.05 8.34
C LEU A 152 3.43 -18.20 8.65
N ILE A 153 2.62 -18.16 7.57
CA ILE A 153 1.20 -18.47 7.57
C ILE A 153 0.92 -19.51 6.48
N GLY A 154 0.06 -20.47 6.78
CA GLY A 154 -0.57 -21.34 5.80
C GLY A 154 -1.97 -20.87 5.45
N ARG A 155 -2.31 -20.84 4.16
CA ARG A 155 -3.67 -20.61 3.69
C ARG A 155 -4.12 -21.74 2.79
N SER A 156 -5.37 -22.17 2.98
CA SER A 156 -6.10 -22.99 2.00
C SER A 156 -7.57 -22.57 2.02
N ARG A 157 -8.42 -23.22 1.21
CA ARG A 157 -9.83 -22.85 1.10
C ARG A 157 -10.52 -22.86 2.48
N GLY A 158 -10.87 -21.68 2.98
CA GLY A 158 -11.55 -21.48 4.26
C GLY A 158 -10.69 -21.69 5.51
N ILE A 159 -9.37 -21.87 5.36
CA ILE A 159 -8.44 -22.14 6.46
C ILE A 159 -7.29 -21.14 6.42
N LYS A 160 -7.06 -20.47 7.55
CA LYS A 160 -5.84 -19.70 7.85
C LYS A 160 -5.16 -20.35 9.06
N ARG A 161 -3.91 -20.80 8.90
CA ARG A 161 -3.06 -21.32 9.97
C ARG A 161 -1.93 -20.34 10.21
N ILE A 162 -1.93 -19.70 11.38
CA ILE A 162 -0.85 -18.82 11.82
C ILE A 162 0.21 -19.74 12.43
N VAL A 163 1.36 -19.88 11.79
CA VAL A 163 2.42 -20.80 12.24
C VAL A 163 3.32 -20.11 13.27
N THR A 164 3.67 -18.85 13.03
CA THR A 164 4.41 -17.99 13.97
C THR A 164 3.58 -16.77 14.37
N LYS A 165 3.43 -15.77 13.50
CA LYS A 165 2.56 -14.59 13.65
C LYS A 165 1.97 -14.16 12.31
N GLU A 166 0.96 -13.30 12.37
CA GLU A 166 0.21 -12.83 11.19
C GLU A 166 0.51 -11.38 10.77
N TYR A 167 1.58 -10.82 11.30
CA TYR A 167 1.99 -9.44 11.06
C TYR A 167 3.52 -9.31 11.05
N ILE A 168 3.99 -8.21 10.46
CA ILE A 168 5.34 -7.68 10.66
C ILE A 168 5.25 -6.34 11.38
N ASP A 169 6.29 -5.97 12.12
CA ASP A 169 6.50 -4.61 12.57
C ASP A 169 7.42 -3.88 11.58
N GLU A 170 7.05 -2.64 11.25
CA GLU A 170 7.71 -1.74 10.31
C GLU A 170 8.05 -0.42 11.01
N ALA A 171 9.11 0.24 10.55
CA ALA A 171 9.49 1.57 10.98
C ALA A 171 9.69 2.48 9.77
N LEU A 172 8.99 3.62 9.74
CA LEU A 172 9.20 4.66 8.74
C LEU A 172 9.76 5.90 9.42
N THR A 173 10.83 6.46 8.87
CA THR A 173 11.36 7.75 9.33
C THR A 173 10.79 8.86 8.45
N ILE A 174 10.03 9.77 9.06
CA ILE A 174 9.35 10.89 8.41
C ILE A 174 9.80 12.17 9.10
N GLU A 175 10.45 13.09 8.37
CA GLU A 175 10.98 14.35 8.93
C GLU A 175 11.86 14.13 10.19
N GLY A 176 12.66 13.06 10.20
CA GLY A 176 13.53 12.69 11.32
C GLY A 176 12.83 12.00 12.51
N GLN A 177 11.51 11.88 12.50
CA GLN A 177 10.75 11.13 13.50
C GLN A 177 10.48 9.70 13.01
N THR A 178 10.75 8.71 13.85
CA THR A 178 10.38 7.32 13.55
C THR A 178 8.94 7.04 13.96
N TYR A 179 8.17 6.47 13.04
CA TYR A 179 6.83 5.92 13.26
C TYR A 179 6.86 4.41 13.11
N ARG A 180 6.24 3.72 14.06
CA ARG A 180 6.13 2.25 14.06
C ARG A 180 4.76 1.80 13.59
N TYR A 181 4.73 0.79 12.74
CA TYR A 181 3.49 0.22 12.20
C TYR A 181 3.50 -1.29 12.33
N ARG A 182 2.42 -1.87 12.82
CA ARG A 182 2.10 -3.28 12.69
C ARG A 182 1.31 -3.52 11.42
N LEU A 183 1.90 -4.29 10.51
CA LEU A 183 1.34 -4.57 9.19
C LEU A 183 0.90 -6.03 9.13
N TYR A 184 -0.41 -6.26 9.06
CA TYR A 184 -1.01 -7.60 8.99
C TYR A 184 -1.00 -8.16 7.55
N ASP A 185 -1.00 -9.48 7.43
CA ASP A 185 -0.94 -10.20 6.15
C ASP A 185 -2.01 -9.79 5.12
N THR A 186 -3.23 -9.47 5.54
CA THR A 186 -4.33 -9.05 4.65
C THR A 186 -4.43 -7.54 4.44
N GLY A 187 -3.63 -6.73 5.14
CA GLY A 187 -3.68 -5.27 5.06
C GLY A 187 -3.04 -4.75 3.79
N PHE A 188 -3.63 -3.69 3.20
CA PHE A 188 -2.96 -2.91 2.18
C PHE A 188 -1.79 -2.13 2.80
N THR A 189 -0.65 -2.15 2.12
CA THR A 189 0.56 -1.42 2.48
C THR A 189 1.14 -0.83 1.22
N GLN A 190 1.75 0.35 1.32
CA GLN A 190 2.48 0.88 0.18
C GLN A 190 3.66 -0.04 -0.14
N PRO A 191 3.79 -0.51 -1.39
CA PRO A 191 4.77 -1.55 -1.74
C PRO A 191 6.20 -1.00 -1.79
N ASN A 192 6.38 0.32 -1.73
CA ASN A 192 7.67 0.99 -1.77
C ASN A 192 7.79 1.93 -0.57
N THR A 193 8.36 1.46 0.53
CA THR A 193 8.43 2.22 1.79
C THR A 193 9.27 3.49 1.67
N GLY A 194 10.30 3.47 0.80
CA GLY A 194 11.15 4.63 0.54
C GLY A 194 10.43 5.74 -0.24
N VAL A 195 9.55 5.40 -1.19
CA VAL A 195 8.69 6.39 -1.86
C VAL A 195 7.53 6.81 -0.96
N ASN A 196 6.91 5.88 -0.23
CA ASN A 196 5.86 6.16 0.73
C ASN A 196 6.27 7.22 1.77
N SER A 197 7.45 7.06 2.37
CA SER A 197 7.97 8.02 3.36
C SER A 197 8.07 9.42 2.77
N ARG A 198 8.63 9.54 1.56
CA ARG A 198 8.79 10.83 0.86
C ARG A 198 7.46 11.40 0.36
N MET A 199 6.47 10.56 0.09
CA MET A 199 5.11 11.00 -0.24
C MET A 199 4.43 11.64 0.98
N ILE A 200 4.57 11.03 2.16
CA ILE A 200 4.11 11.61 3.43
C ILE A 200 4.82 12.94 3.72
N GLU A 201 6.15 12.97 3.58
CA GLU A 201 6.95 14.20 3.76
C GLU A 201 6.56 15.29 2.78
N TRP A 202 6.29 14.95 1.52
CA TRP A 202 5.81 15.90 0.52
C TRP A 202 4.48 16.52 0.93
N VAL A 203 3.54 15.74 1.47
CA VAL A 203 2.27 16.29 1.97
C VAL A 203 2.54 17.22 3.16
N LEU A 204 3.30 16.78 4.16
CA LEU A 204 3.63 17.57 5.36
C LEU A 204 4.27 18.93 5.01
N ALA A 205 5.18 18.94 4.04
CA ALA A 205 5.86 20.14 3.58
C ALA A 205 4.93 21.17 2.91
N HIS A 206 3.73 20.76 2.48
CA HIS A 206 2.83 21.56 1.64
C HIS A 206 1.42 21.76 2.21
N LEU A 207 1.18 21.41 3.48
CA LEU A 207 -0.10 21.66 4.17
C LEU A 207 -0.45 23.15 4.35
N GLY A 208 0.54 24.05 4.26
CA GLY A 208 0.36 25.46 4.62
C GLY A 208 0.41 25.69 6.14
N THR A 209 -0.16 26.81 6.59
CA THR A 209 -0.09 27.28 8.00
C THR A 209 -1.40 27.18 8.77
N GLU A 210 -2.54 27.09 8.10
CA GLU A 210 -3.87 27.04 8.74
C GLU A 210 -4.39 25.60 8.83
N CYS A 211 -3.87 24.85 9.80
CA CYS A 211 -4.23 23.45 10.01
C CYS A 211 -5.00 23.29 11.34
N SER A 212 -6.32 23.38 11.29
CA SER A 212 -7.22 23.01 12.40
C SER A 212 -7.37 21.49 12.49
N ASP A 213 -8.50 20.92 12.07
CA ASP A 213 -8.72 19.46 12.06
C ASP A 213 -8.57 18.84 10.67
N LEU A 214 -8.20 17.56 10.65
CA LEU A 214 -8.09 16.74 9.46
C LEU A 214 -9.18 15.67 9.40
N LEU A 215 -9.85 15.57 8.25
CA LEU A 215 -10.62 14.38 7.88
C LEU A 215 -9.81 13.52 6.90
N GLU A 216 -9.59 12.25 7.20
CA GLU A 216 -9.02 11.28 6.26
C GLU A 216 -10.05 10.23 5.84
N LEU A 217 -10.19 10.03 4.52
CA LEU A 217 -10.97 8.95 3.94
C LEU A 217 -10.05 7.85 3.44
N TYR A 218 -10.42 6.59 3.70
CA TYR A 218 -9.67 5.39 3.30
C TYR A 218 -8.31 5.28 4.01
N CYS A 219 -8.29 5.55 5.33
CA CYS A 219 -7.04 5.66 6.09
C CYS A 219 -6.24 4.36 6.22
N GLY A 220 -6.82 3.21 5.84
CA GLY A 220 -6.16 1.92 5.95
C GLY A 220 -5.67 1.64 7.38
N HIS A 221 -4.37 1.38 7.52
CA HIS A 221 -3.72 1.13 8.81
C HIS A 221 -3.12 2.39 9.46
N GLY A 222 -3.50 3.59 8.99
CA GLY A 222 -3.04 4.88 9.50
C GLY A 222 -1.78 5.43 8.83
N ASN A 223 -1.47 5.02 7.60
CA ASN A 223 -0.20 5.34 6.93
C ASN A 223 0.08 6.85 6.85
N PHE A 224 -0.89 7.63 6.36
CA PHE A 224 -0.80 9.09 6.33
C PHE A 224 -1.32 9.70 7.63
N THR A 225 -2.35 9.10 8.23
CA THR A 225 -3.00 9.60 9.44
C THR A 225 -2.02 9.89 10.57
N LEU A 226 -1.15 8.92 10.89
CA LEU A 226 -0.28 9.05 12.05
C LEU A 226 0.72 10.18 11.89
N PRO A 227 1.48 10.29 10.78
CA PRO A 227 2.41 11.40 10.62
C PRO A 227 1.72 12.75 10.44
N LEU A 228 0.62 12.80 9.69
CA LEU A 228 -0.12 14.04 9.48
C LEU A 228 -0.73 14.58 10.78
N SER A 229 -1.13 13.71 11.71
CA SER A 229 -1.76 14.12 12.99
C SER A 229 -0.94 15.11 13.82
N ARG A 230 0.38 15.22 13.59
CA ARG A 230 1.23 16.21 14.29
C ARG A 230 0.99 17.65 13.85
N ARG A 231 0.33 17.85 12.72
CA ARG A 231 0.06 19.16 12.12
C ARG A 231 -1.37 19.63 12.35
N PHE A 232 -2.22 18.82 12.96
CA PHE A 232 -3.64 19.10 13.19
C PHE A 232 -3.99 18.94 14.67
N GLU A 233 -5.01 19.65 15.14
CA GLU A 233 -5.46 19.58 16.53
C GLU A 233 -6.19 18.27 16.82
N HIS A 234 -7.14 17.90 15.95
CA HIS A 234 -7.79 16.60 15.96
C HIS A 234 -7.83 15.99 14.55
N VAL A 235 -7.88 14.65 14.51
CA VAL A 235 -8.02 13.92 13.25
C VAL A 235 -9.19 12.95 13.34
N LEU A 236 -10.06 12.98 12.34
CA LEU A 236 -11.06 11.94 12.10
C LEU A 236 -10.61 11.10 10.92
N ALA A 237 -10.38 9.81 11.11
CA ALA A 237 -9.88 8.91 10.08
C ALA A 237 -10.84 7.76 9.84
N THR A 238 -11.26 7.57 8.58
CA THR A 238 -12.32 6.61 8.23
C THR A 238 -11.83 5.49 7.32
N GLU A 239 -12.32 4.27 7.59
CA GLU A 239 -12.01 3.08 6.82
C GLU A 239 -13.14 2.04 6.95
N ILE A 240 -13.44 1.28 5.89
CA ILE A 240 -14.51 0.27 5.92
C ILE A 240 -14.05 -1.07 6.52
N SER A 241 -12.76 -1.38 6.38
CA SER A 241 -12.15 -2.62 6.84
C SER A 241 -11.97 -2.62 8.35
N LYS A 242 -12.65 -3.57 9.02
CA LYS A 242 -12.48 -3.83 10.47
C LYS A 242 -11.02 -4.14 10.83
N HIS A 243 -10.31 -4.89 9.98
CA HIS A 243 -8.92 -5.28 10.24
C HIS A 243 -7.98 -4.07 10.14
N SER A 244 -8.22 -3.19 9.16
CA SER A 244 -7.44 -1.97 8.96
C SER A 244 -7.63 -1.00 10.13
N ILE A 245 -8.88 -0.77 10.58
CA ILE A 245 -9.16 0.05 11.78
C ILE A 245 -8.48 -0.52 13.04
N ARG A 246 -8.51 -1.85 13.23
CA ARG A 246 -7.81 -2.49 14.35
C ARG A 246 -6.31 -2.19 14.31
N ALA A 247 -5.69 -2.34 13.14
CA ALA A 247 -4.28 -2.03 12.94
C ALA A 247 -3.99 -0.53 13.15
N ALA A 248 -4.83 0.36 12.64
CA ALA A 248 -4.65 1.81 12.80
C ALA A 248 -4.68 2.25 14.26
N ILE A 249 -5.62 1.72 15.06
CA ILE A 249 -5.70 1.97 16.51
C ILE A 249 -4.45 1.44 17.23
N GLU A 250 -4.00 0.24 16.88
CA GLU A 250 -2.77 -0.34 17.44
C GLU A 250 -1.54 0.50 17.09
N ASN A 251 -1.43 0.94 15.83
CA ASN A 251 -0.35 1.78 15.34
C ASN A 251 -0.36 3.15 16.02
N ALA A 252 -1.52 3.79 16.21
CA ALA A 252 -1.62 5.04 16.95
C ALA A 252 -1.09 4.90 18.38
N ARG A 253 -1.48 3.81 19.07
CA ARG A 253 -0.96 3.50 20.43
C ARG A 253 0.54 3.26 20.45
N MET A 254 1.08 2.52 19.47
CA MET A 254 2.52 2.28 19.34
C MET A 254 3.34 3.56 19.15
N ASN A 255 2.72 4.61 18.60
CA ASN A 255 3.33 5.92 18.41
C ASN A 255 2.93 6.95 19.48
N GLY A 256 2.18 6.55 20.51
CA GLY A 256 1.73 7.44 21.58
C GLY A 256 0.75 8.54 21.14
N ILE A 257 0.05 8.34 20.02
CA ILE A 257 -0.88 9.33 19.46
C ILE A 257 -2.29 9.07 19.99
N THR A 258 -2.91 10.07 20.60
CA THR A 258 -4.20 9.94 21.31
C THR A 258 -5.32 10.81 20.76
N HIS A 259 -5.03 11.75 19.85
CA HIS A 259 -5.98 12.73 19.33
C HIS A 259 -6.52 12.37 17.93
N ILE A 260 -6.61 11.07 17.62
CA ILE A 260 -7.19 10.55 16.37
C ILE A 260 -8.41 9.69 16.70
N ASP A 261 -9.56 10.03 16.11
CA ASP A 261 -10.74 9.17 16.10
C ASP A 261 -10.73 8.28 14.86
N PHE A 262 -10.52 6.98 15.05
CA PHE A 262 -10.66 5.99 13.99
C PHE A 262 -12.08 5.47 13.92
N VAL A 263 -12.75 5.72 12.80
CA VAL A 263 -14.16 5.37 12.63
C VAL A 263 -14.32 4.40 11.47
N ARG A 264 -14.99 3.28 11.75
CA ARG A 264 -15.32 2.33 10.70
C ARG A 264 -16.54 2.79 9.93
N LEU A 265 -16.41 3.64 8.91
CA LEU A 265 -17.50 4.09 8.03
C LEU A 265 -17.02 4.25 6.59
N SER A 266 -17.93 4.11 5.62
CA SER A 266 -17.66 4.57 4.26
C SER A 266 -17.83 6.10 4.16
N SER A 267 -17.28 6.70 3.09
CA SER A 267 -17.49 8.12 2.75
C SER A 267 -18.98 8.51 2.69
N GLU A 268 -19.82 7.64 2.12
CA GLU A 268 -21.27 7.84 2.07
C GLU A 268 -21.90 7.81 3.47
N GLU A 269 -21.54 6.83 4.30
CA GLU A 269 -22.08 6.74 5.66
C GLU A 269 -21.65 7.94 6.52
N LEU A 270 -20.39 8.38 6.39
CA LEU A 270 -19.88 9.57 7.07
C LEU A 270 -20.62 10.83 6.62
N THR A 271 -20.86 10.99 5.32
CA THR A 271 -21.62 12.14 4.79
C THR A 271 -23.01 12.23 5.43
N ARG A 272 -23.70 11.09 5.55
CA ARG A 272 -25.02 11.02 6.19
C ARG A 272 -24.96 11.32 7.68
N ALA A 273 -23.90 10.89 8.35
CA ALA A 273 -23.67 11.18 9.77
C ALA A 273 -23.43 12.67 10.01
N LEU A 274 -22.54 13.30 9.22
CA LEU A 274 -22.26 14.75 9.31
C LEU A 274 -23.47 15.62 8.96
N ARG A 275 -24.41 15.11 8.15
CA ARG A 275 -25.69 15.79 7.86
C ARG A 275 -26.79 15.49 8.88
N LYS A 276 -26.52 14.68 9.90
CA LYS A 276 -27.49 14.22 10.91
C LYS A 276 -28.71 13.50 10.30
N GLU A 277 -28.54 12.91 9.11
CA GLU A 277 -29.58 12.12 8.44
C GLU A 277 -29.75 10.73 9.07
N ARG A 278 -28.69 10.21 9.71
CA ARG A 278 -28.68 8.90 10.37
C ARG A 278 -27.63 8.85 11.47
N THR A 279 -27.99 8.27 12.62
CA THR A 279 -27.04 7.89 13.67
C THR A 279 -26.47 6.50 13.42
N PHE A 280 -25.18 6.32 13.71
CA PHE A 280 -24.49 5.05 13.55
C PHE A 280 -23.87 4.63 14.88
N ASN A 281 -24.15 3.41 15.35
CA ASN A 281 -23.54 2.89 16.59
C ASN A 281 -22.00 2.85 16.53
N ARG A 282 -21.42 2.83 15.31
CA ARG A 282 -19.96 2.89 15.10
C ARG A 282 -19.34 4.27 15.37
N LEU A 283 -20.16 5.29 15.62
CA LEU A 283 -19.75 6.64 16.03
C LEU A 283 -19.97 6.89 17.52
N GLU A 284 -20.36 5.87 18.30
CA GLU A 284 -20.55 6.03 19.74
C GLU A 284 -19.25 6.54 20.39
N GLY A 285 -19.35 7.66 21.13
CA GLY A 285 -18.21 8.33 21.75
C GLY A 285 -17.48 9.34 20.86
N VAL A 286 -17.84 9.47 19.57
CA VAL A 286 -17.29 10.47 18.65
C VAL A 286 -18.31 11.57 18.43
N ASP A 287 -18.03 12.76 18.97
CA ASP A 287 -18.81 13.95 18.67
C ASP A 287 -18.33 14.57 17.36
N LEU A 288 -19.12 14.40 16.29
CA LEU A 288 -18.80 14.93 14.97
C LEU A 288 -18.93 16.46 14.88
N ASP A 289 -19.74 17.08 15.74
CA ASP A 289 -19.96 18.53 15.71
C ASP A 289 -18.78 19.31 16.33
N ARG A 290 -17.88 18.61 17.04
CA ARG A 290 -16.67 19.21 17.64
C ARG A 290 -15.60 19.58 16.62
N PHE A 291 -15.64 18.95 15.45
CA PHE A 291 -14.56 19.06 14.47
C PHE A 291 -14.72 20.31 13.60
N ASP A 292 -13.64 21.06 13.48
CA ASP A 292 -13.51 22.17 12.52
C ASP A 292 -12.52 21.80 11.43
N PHE A 293 -12.99 21.02 10.45
CA PHE A 293 -12.12 20.48 9.41
C PHE A 293 -11.67 21.55 8.40
N SER A 294 -10.39 21.91 8.47
CA SER A 294 -9.73 22.72 7.44
C SER A 294 -9.30 21.88 6.24
N HIS A 295 -8.99 20.59 6.46
CA HIS A 295 -8.42 19.72 5.45
C HIS A 295 -9.20 18.41 5.32
N VAL A 296 -9.28 17.91 4.09
CA VAL A 296 -9.65 16.52 3.80
C VAL A 296 -8.53 15.82 3.02
N PHE A 297 -8.14 14.63 3.47
CA PHE A 297 -7.19 13.76 2.79
C PHE A 297 -7.92 12.56 2.19
N VAL A 298 -7.60 12.24 0.93
CA VAL A 298 -8.13 11.07 0.23
C VAL A 298 -7.02 10.31 -0.50
N ASP A 299 -6.98 8.98 -0.29
CA ASP A 299 -6.19 8.02 -1.07
C ASP A 299 -7.13 6.88 -1.54
N PRO A 300 -7.97 7.13 -2.56
CA PRO A 300 -8.99 6.19 -2.97
C PRO A 300 -8.40 4.99 -3.75
N PRO A 301 -9.19 3.91 -3.93
CA PRO A 301 -8.80 2.81 -4.81
C PRO A 301 -8.63 3.29 -6.26
N ARG A 302 -8.07 2.42 -7.12
CA ARG A 302 -7.82 2.70 -8.56
C ARG A 302 -8.99 3.25 -9.38
N ALA A 303 -10.23 3.09 -8.92
CA ALA A 303 -11.42 3.64 -9.58
C ALA A 303 -11.59 5.16 -9.37
N GLY A 304 -10.78 5.77 -8.49
CA GLY A 304 -10.96 7.15 -8.03
C GLY A 304 -12.15 7.29 -7.09
N LEU A 305 -12.63 8.53 -6.93
CA LEU A 305 -13.80 8.82 -6.11
C LEU A 305 -15.09 8.69 -6.92
N ASP A 306 -16.16 8.23 -6.27
CA ASP A 306 -17.52 8.34 -6.82
C ASP A 306 -18.04 9.78 -6.73
N THR A 307 -19.13 10.07 -7.44
CA THR A 307 -19.72 11.43 -7.52
C THR A 307 -20.19 11.98 -6.18
N LYS A 308 -20.67 11.13 -5.26
CA LYS A 308 -21.11 11.56 -3.92
C LYS A 308 -19.91 11.93 -3.07
N SER A 309 -18.86 11.12 -3.11
CA SER A 309 -17.60 11.36 -2.40
C SER A 309 -16.91 12.63 -2.91
N LEU A 310 -16.87 12.86 -4.23
CA LEU A 310 -16.37 14.11 -4.81
C LEU A 310 -17.16 15.34 -4.32
N ALA A 311 -18.49 15.27 -4.36
CA ALA A 311 -19.35 16.35 -3.87
C ALA A 311 -19.17 16.60 -2.36
N PHE A 312 -18.92 15.55 -1.59
CA PHE A 312 -18.64 15.65 -0.16
C PHE A 312 -17.31 16.37 0.11
N ILE A 313 -16.21 15.95 -0.52
CA ILE A 313 -14.89 16.58 -0.30
C ILE A 313 -14.80 18.01 -0.87
N SER A 314 -15.65 18.35 -1.85
CA SER A 314 -15.71 19.70 -2.44
C SER A 314 -16.20 20.77 -1.46
N ARG A 315 -16.55 20.41 -0.23
CA ARG A 315 -16.99 21.33 0.83
C ARG A 315 -15.85 21.89 1.67
N PHE A 316 -14.71 21.20 1.73
CA PHE A 316 -13.60 21.49 2.64
C PHE A 316 -12.70 22.60 2.09
N PRO A 317 -12.08 23.46 2.92
CA PRO A 317 -11.18 24.50 2.42
C PRO A 317 -9.98 23.97 1.62
N HIS A 318 -9.39 22.87 2.10
CA HIS A 318 -8.23 22.24 1.47
C HIS A 318 -8.46 20.75 1.21
N ILE A 319 -8.03 20.28 0.04
CA ILE A 319 -8.11 18.86 -0.36
C ILE A 319 -6.70 18.36 -0.67
N ILE A 320 -6.31 17.29 -0.01
CA ILE A 320 -5.10 16.52 -0.32
C ILE A 320 -5.56 15.22 -1.00
N TYR A 321 -5.17 15.01 -2.24
CA TYR A 321 -5.59 13.84 -3.01
C TYR A 321 -4.34 13.11 -3.52
N ILE A 322 -4.09 11.91 -2.98
CA ILE A 322 -3.13 10.94 -3.49
C ILE A 322 -3.85 9.92 -4.37
N SER A 323 -3.31 9.59 -5.54
CA SER A 323 -3.91 8.64 -6.47
C SER A 323 -2.87 7.73 -7.10
N CYS A 324 -3.17 6.42 -7.11
CA CYS A 324 -2.39 5.43 -7.87
C CYS A 324 -2.81 5.33 -9.35
N ASN A 325 -3.78 6.13 -9.79
CA ASN A 325 -4.28 6.17 -11.16
C ASN A 325 -4.45 7.62 -11.65
N PRO A 326 -3.50 8.13 -12.46
CA PRO A 326 -3.56 9.49 -12.99
C PRO A 326 -4.80 9.78 -13.84
N GLU A 327 -5.34 8.79 -14.55
CA GLU A 327 -6.52 8.97 -15.41
C GLU A 327 -7.78 9.31 -14.59
N THR A 328 -8.02 8.57 -13.51
CA THR A 328 -9.16 8.86 -12.62
C THR A 328 -8.94 10.12 -11.81
N LEU A 329 -7.69 10.44 -11.45
CA LEU A 329 -7.35 11.72 -10.83
C LEU A 329 -7.70 12.89 -11.77
N ARG A 330 -7.32 12.81 -13.05
CA ARG A 330 -7.65 13.83 -14.06
C ARG A 330 -9.17 14.03 -14.17
N ARG A 331 -9.93 12.94 -14.29
CA ARG A 331 -11.41 12.97 -14.30
C ARG A 331 -11.96 13.69 -13.07
N ASP A 332 -11.45 13.37 -11.89
CA ASP A 332 -11.94 13.95 -10.63
C ASP A 332 -11.57 15.45 -10.53
N LEU A 333 -10.37 15.83 -10.99
CA LEU A 333 -9.92 17.22 -11.06
C LEU A 333 -10.75 18.09 -12.01
N GLU A 334 -11.29 17.55 -13.11
CA GLU A 334 -12.22 18.31 -13.99
C GLU A 334 -13.42 18.89 -13.22
N SER A 335 -13.87 18.20 -12.17
CA SER A 335 -14.94 18.70 -11.30
C SER A 335 -14.40 19.64 -10.21
N LEU A 336 -13.30 19.26 -9.54
CA LEU A 336 -12.78 20.00 -8.40
C LEU A 336 -12.24 21.38 -8.82
N LEU A 337 -11.57 21.49 -9.97
CA LEU A 337 -10.97 22.75 -10.43
C LEU A 337 -11.98 23.85 -10.80
N ARG A 338 -13.29 23.57 -10.72
CA ARG A 338 -14.34 24.60 -10.85
C ARG A 338 -14.42 25.52 -9.63
N GLY A 339 -13.98 25.05 -8.46
CA GLY A 339 -14.02 25.81 -7.20
C GLY A 339 -12.72 25.78 -6.43
N TYR A 340 -11.67 25.16 -7.00
CA TYR A 340 -10.37 25.01 -6.37
C TYR A 340 -9.26 25.35 -7.36
N LYS A 341 -8.13 25.79 -6.83
CA LYS A 341 -6.87 25.90 -7.55
C LYS A 341 -5.91 24.79 -7.12
N ILE A 342 -5.03 24.38 -8.02
CA ILE A 342 -3.90 23.49 -7.70
C ILE A 342 -2.83 24.35 -7.02
N ASP A 343 -2.57 24.07 -5.74
CA ASP A 343 -1.44 24.68 -5.05
C ASP A 343 -0.15 23.92 -5.35
N ARG A 344 -0.22 22.58 -5.30
CA ARG A 344 0.93 21.71 -5.55
C ARG A 344 0.51 20.44 -6.28
N PHE A 345 1.41 19.94 -7.11
CA PHE A 345 1.28 18.68 -7.81
C PHE A 345 2.61 17.93 -7.73
N ALA A 346 2.54 16.62 -7.53
CA ALA A 346 3.70 15.75 -7.53
C ALA A 346 3.41 14.42 -8.20
N ILE A 347 4.47 13.78 -8.70
CA ILE A 347 4.45 12.39 -9.08
C ILE A 347 5.37 11.59 -8.16
N PHE A 348 4.94 10.37 -7.83
CA PHE A 348 5.70 9.45 -7.00
C PHE A 348 5.93 8.17 -7.80
N ASP A 349 7.20 7.88 -8.08
CA ASP A 349 7.57 6.70 -8.85
C ASP A 349 7.60 5.45 -7.97
N GLN A 350 6.45 5.09 -7.41
CA GLN A 350 6.28 3.94 -6.52
C GLN A 350 6.60 2.60 -7.22
N PHE A 351 6.47 2.56 -8.55
CA PHE A 351 6.58 1.36 -9.39
C PHE A 351 7.56 1.53 -10.57
N PRO A 352 8.88 1.60 -10.31
CA PRO A 352 9.90 1.50 -11.36
C PRO A 352 9.67 0.31 -12.28
N TYR A 353 10.09 0.42 -13.54
CA TYR A 353 9.94 -0.59 -14.60
C TYR A 353 8.50 -0.88 -15.03
N THR A 354 7.52 -0.15 -14.52
CA THR A 354 6.12 -0.27 -14.95
C THR A 354 5.60 1.05 -15.51
N ARG A 355 4.47 1.03 -16.23
CA ARG A 355 3.78 2.26 -16.64
C ARG A 355 2.99 2.94 -15.51
N HIS A 356 2.89 2.29 -14.34
CA HIS A 356 2.21 2.88 -13.19
C HIS A 356 3.01 4.04 -12.62
N LEU A 357 2.29 5.03 -12.15
CA LEU A 357 2.82 6.23 -11.54
C LEU A 357 1.76 6.74 -10.57
N GLU A 358 2.16 7.01 -9.34
CA GLU A 358 1.29 7.65 -8.37
C GLU A 358 1.39 9.17 -8.52
N SER A 359 0.33 9.88 -8.20
CA SER A 359 0.26 11.33 -8.31
C SER A 359 -0.40 11.91 -7.08
N GLY A 360 0.06 13.06 -6.64
CA GLY A 360 -0.49 13.79 -5.51
C GLY A 360 -0.82 15.21 -5.92
N VAL A 361 -1.94 15.70 -5.43
CA VAL A 361 -2.36 17.08 -5.64
C VAL A 361 -2.87 17.67 -4.34
N ILE A 362 -2.48 18.91 -4.08
CA ILE A 362 -3.01 19.73 -2.99
C ILE A 362 -3.78 20.87 -3.61
N LEU A 363 -5.04 20.99 -3.21
CA LEU A 363 -5.99 21.97 -3.71
C LEU A 363 -6.43 22.89 -2.58
N SER A 364 -6.57 24.18 -2.87
CA SER A 364 -7.28 25.13 -2.01
C SER A 364 -8.45 25.74 -2.76
N LYS A 365 -9.50 26.05 -1.99
CA LYS A 365 -10.69 26.70 -2.52
C LYS A 365 -10.34 28.10 -3.05
N ILE A 366 -10.97 28.50 -4.16
CA ILE A 366 -10.80 29.83 -4.79
C ILE A 366 -11.55 30.90 -4.01
#